data_AF-A0A8H7I4R6-F1
#
_entry.id   AF-A0A8H7I4R6-F1
#
_cell.length_a   1.000
_cell.length_b   1.000
_cell.length_c   1.000
_cell.angle_alpha   90.00
_cell.angle_beta   90.00
_cell.angle_gamma   90.00
#
_symmetry.space_group_name_H-M   'P 1'
#
loop_
_entity.id
_entity.type
_entity.pdbx_description
1 polymer ?
#
loop_
_entity_poly.entity_id
_entity_poly.type
_entity_poly.pdbx_seq_one_letter_code
_entity_poly.pdbx_strand_id
1 'polypeptide(L)'
;MPRSEHTDIGTSEFPGGMKTFCSPNGIFDANLQGKLPQDFWSNVEISTVPGVNGARRVQLTGCIRPELSTQLNPGDGGGQYDSSGGEGGLGNPRDSVCLGYNHYVELIEPAGRERVFGVAMILPTAPSLWTHWDARL
;
A
#
# COMPACT_ATOMS: atom_id res chain seq x y z
N MET A 1 4.70 2.63 3.52
CA MET A 1 6.14 2.33 3.35
C MET A 1 7.01 3.26 4.18
N PRO A 2 8.18 2.82 4.69
CA PRO A 2 9.09 3.67 5.46
C PRO A 2 9.56 4.88 4.65
N ARG A 3 9.69 6.04 5.31
CA ARG A 3 10.24 7.27 4.71
C ARG A 3 11.77 7.27 4.67
N SER A 4 12.37 6.61 5.66
CA SER A 4 13.81 6.52 5.83
C SER A 4 14.32 5.23 5.22
N GLU A 5 15.56 5.29 4.72
CA GLU A 5 16.22 4.14 4.10
C GLU A 5 16.40 2.99 5.08
N HIS A 6 16.36 1.75 4.56
CA HIS A 6 16.66 0.51 5.28
C HIS A 6 15.95 0.37 6.64
N THR A 7 14.68 0.76 6.70
CA THR A 7 13.89 0.81 7.93
C THR A 7 12.88 -0.34 7.97
N ASP A 8 12.70 -0.93 9.16
CA ASP A 8 11.66 -1.94 9.40
C ASP A 8 10.26 -1.28 9.35
N ILE A 9 9.27 -2.01 8.83
CA ILE A 9 7.89 -1.56 8.70
C ILE A 9 7.36 -1.06 10.05
N GLY A 10 7.44 -1.88 11.10
CA GLY A 10 6.96 -1.51 12.44
C GLY A 10 7.69 -0.31 13.05
N THR A 11 9.00 -0.15 12.78
CA THR A 11 9.77 1.00 13.27
C THR A 11 9.31 2.31 12.63
N SER A 12 8.77 2.26 11.42
CA SER A 12 8.28 3.44 10.71
C SER A 12 6.88 3.89 11.15
N GLU A 13 6.20 3.15 12.04
CA GLU A 13 4.80 3.35 12.45
C GLU A 13 4.57 4.51 13.41
N PHE A 14 5.03 5.70 13.03
CA PHE A 14 4.80 6.94 13.77
C PHE A 14 4.54 8.11 12.81
N PRO A 15 3.90 9.20 13.28
CA PRO A 15 3.66 10.38 12.45
C PRO A 15 4.94 10.91 11.81
N GLY A 16 4.99 10.89 10.47
CA GLY A 16 6.14 11.32 9.67
C GLY A 16 7.17 10.22 9.36
N GLY A 17 7.08 9.04 9.97
CA GLY A 17 7.96 7.90 9.73
C GLY A 17 7.73 7.20 8.39
N MET A 18 6.60 7.47 7.73
CA MET A 18 6.23 6.86 6.46
C MET A 18 6.12 7.86 5.30
N LYS A 19 6.10 7.32 4.08
CA LYS A 19 5.86 8.04 2.84
C LYS A 19 5.13 7.14 1.83
N THR A 20 4.30 7.75 0.98
CA THR A 20 3.68 7.06 -0.16
C THR A 20 4.69 6.88 -1.27
N PHE A 21 4.82 5.66 -1.80
CA PHE A 21 5.64 5.36 -2.98
C PHE A 21 4.76 4.76 -4.08
N CYS A 22 4.97 5.20 -5.31
CA CYS A 22 4.15 4.80 -6.45
C CYS A 22 5.00 4.23 -7.58
N SER A 23 4.39 3.38 -8.40
CA SER A 23 4.98 2.98 -9.68
C SER A 23 5.22 4.23 -10.55
N PRO A 24 6.11 4.18 -11.55
CA PRO A 24 6.40 5.33 -12.41
C PRO A 24 5.14 5.97 -13.02
N ASN A 25 4.12 5.17 -13.35
CA ASN A 25 2.86 5.63 -13.94
C ASN A 25 1.83 6.12 -12.91
N GLY A 26 2.03 5.81 -11.62
CA GLY A 26 1.13 6.18 -10.52
C GLY A 26 1.53 7.45 -9.76
N ILE A 27 2.64 8.09 -10.14
CA ILE A 27 3.07 9.36 -9.53
C ILE A 27 2.22 10.49 -10.10
N PHE A 28 1.51 11.21 -9.24
CA PHE A 28 0.76 12.42 -9.59
C PHE A 28 1.40 13.69 -9.01
N ASP A 29 2.13 13.58 -7.89
CA ASP A 29 2.93 14.65 -7.29
C ASP A 29 4.29 14.11 -6.85
N ALA A 30 5.32 14.38 -7.66
CA ALA A 30 6.69 13.93 -7.40
C ALA A 30 7.37 14.61 -6.20
N ASN A 31 6.82 15.71 -5.67
CA ASN A 31 7.35 16.35 -4.47
C ASN A 31 6.87 15.63 -3.20
N LEU A 32 5.66 15.08 -3.23
CA LEU A 32 5.06 14.38 -2.09
C LEU A 32 5.29 12.87 -2.15
N GLN A 33 5.33 12.29 -3.35
CA GLN A 33 5.40 10.84 -3.55
C GLN A 33 6.83 10.38 -3.86
N GLY A 34 7.18 9.21 -3.34
CA GLY A 34 8.38 8.49 -3.75
C GLY A 34 8.12 7.64 -4.98
N LYS A 35 9.19 7.25 -5.66
CA LYS A 35 9.13 6.36 -6.82
C LYS A 35 9.55 4.96 -6.41
N LEU A 36 8.70 3.96 -6.68
CA LEU A 36 9.10 2.57 -6.66
C LEU A 36 9.84 2.22 -7.96
N PRO A 37 10.87 1.36 -7.89
CA PRO A 37 11.44 0.73 -9.07
C PRO A 37 10.33 0.06 -9.90
N GLN A 38 10.45 0.13 -11.23
CA GLN A 38 9.46 -0.48 -12.15
C GLN A 38 9.28 -1.98 -11.88
N ASP A 39 10.38 -2.64 -11.52
CA ASP A 39 10.46 -4.05 -11.22
C ASP A 39 10.15 -4.38 -9.75
N PHE A 40 9.72 -3.44 -8.93
CA PHE A 40 9.54 -3.72 -7.50
C PHE A 40 8.52 -4.83 -7.23
N TRP A 41 7.47 -4.92 -8.05
CA TRP A 41 6.43 -5.96 -7.96
C TRP A 41 6.64 -7.08 -8.98
N SER A 42 6.17 -8.27 -8.66
CA SER A 42 6.12 -9.44 -9.55
C SER A 42 4.95 -10.34 -9.17
N ASN A 43 4.49 -11.17 -10.10
CA ASN A 43 3.38 -12.12 -9.89
C ASN A 43 2.12 -11.46 -9.30
N VAL A 44 1.76 -10.28 -9.82
CA VAL A 44 0.65 -9.52 -9.27
C VAL A 44 -0.68 -10.08 -9.77
N GLU A 45 -1.56 -10.40 -8.84
CA GLU A 45 -2.95 -10.76 -9.05
C GLU A 45 -3.86 -9.65 -8.53
N ILE A 46 -4.92 -9.35 -9.28
CA ILE A 46 -5.95 -8.39 -8.89
C ILE A 46 -7.30 -9.12 -8.79
N SER A 47 -7.94 -9.04 -7.63
CA SER A 47 -9.26 -9.61 -7.35
C SER A 47 -10.26 -8.49 -7.02
N THR A 48 -11.42 -8.53 -7.67
CA THR A 48 -12.49 -7.53 -7.50
C THR A 48 -13.78 -8.19 -7.06
N VAL A 49 -13.75 -8.84 -5.90
CA VAL A 49 -14.91 -9.54 -5.32
C VAL A 49 -15.57 -8.69 -4.23
N PRO A 50 -16.91 -8.75 -4.07
CA PRO A 50 -17.58 -8.15 -2.92
C PRO A 50 -17.00 -8.67 -1.60
N GLY A 51 -16.83 -7.79 -0.62
CA GLY A 51 -16.49 -8.15 0.75
C GLY A 51 -17.67 -8.80 1.48
N VAL A 52 -17.42 -9.23 2.73
CA VAL A 52 -18.39 -9.98 3.56
C VAL A 52 -19.75 -9.27 3.68
N ASN A 53 -19.77 -7.94 3.68
CA ASN A 53 -20.98 -7.12 3.80
C ASN A 53 -21.50 -6.58 2.44
N GLY A 54 -21.06 -7.14 1.32
CA GLY A 54 -21.44 -6.69 -0.03
C GLY A 54 -20.74 -5.40 -0.49
N ALA A 55 -19.90 -4.78 0.35
CA ALA A 55 -19.08 -3.64 -0.05
C ALA A 55 -18.11 -4.05 -1.16
N ARG A 56 -17.92 -3.20 -2.17
CA ARG A 56 -16.97 -3.51 -3.25
C ARG A 56 -15.54 -3.42 -2.72
N ARG A 57 -14.77 -4.49 -2.92
CA ARG A 57 -13.37 -4.60 -2.55
C ARG A 57 -12.52 -4.84 -3.79
N VAL A 58 -11.35 -4.22 -3.82
CA VAL A 58 -10.26 -4.55 -4.74
C VAL A 58 -9.11 -5.07 -3.91
N GLN A 59 -8.58 -6.24 -4.24
CA GLN A 59 -7.42 -6.83 -3.58
C GLN A 59 -6.33 -7.03 -4.62
N LEU A 60 -5.12 -6.57 -4.30
CA LEU A 60 -3.91 -6.81 -5.07
C LEU A 60 -3.01 -7.68 -4.20
N THR A 61 -2.48 -8.76 -4.76
CA THR A 61 -1.51 -9.63 -4.08
C THR A 61 -0.37 -9.93 -5.02
N GLY A 62 0.84 -10.06 -4.50
CA GLY A 62 1.99 -10.45 -5.30
C GLY A 62 3.26 -10.57 -4.49
N CYS A 63 4.37 -10.65 -5.20
CA CYS A 63 5.70 -10.73 -4.63
C CYS A 63 6.44 -9.39 -4.80
N ILE A 64 7.22 -9.00 -3.80
CA ILE A 64 8.14 -7.87 -3.85
C ILE A 64 9.58 -8.31 -4.07
N ARG A 65 10.33 -7.41 -4.70
CA ARG A 65 11.79 -7.40 -4.78
C ARG A 65 12.34 -6.33 -3.81
N PRO A 66 12.36 -6.58 -2.49
CA PRO A 66 12.72 -5.58 -1.48
C PRO A 66 14.13 -5.04 -1.66
N GLU A 67 15.04 -5.82 -2.23
CA GLU A 67 16.41 -5.42 -2.58
C GLU A 67 16.48 -4.28 -3.61
N LEU A 68 15.40 -4.04 -4.37
CA LEU A 68 15.32 -2.92 -5.30
C LEU A 68 14.84 -1.63 -4.60
N SER A 69 14.25 -1.73 -3.41
CA SER A 69 13.81 -0.59 -2.62
C SER A 69 14.91 -0.13 -1.68
N THR A 70 15.26 1.16 -1.71
CA THR A 70 16.19 1.73 -0.73
C THR A 70 15.55 1.88 0.65
N GLN A 71 14.22 1.81 0.74
CA GLN A 71 13.47 2.07 1.97
C GLN A 71 13.31 0.85 2.85
N LEU A 72 13.11 -0.33 2.24
CA LEU A 72 12.87 -1.55 2.98
C LEU A 72 14.18 -2.10 3.54
N ASN A 73 14.13 -2.56 4.78
CA ASN A 73 15.09 -3.54 5.27
C ASN A 73 14.69 -4.93 4.72
N PRO A 74 15.49 -5.59 3.87
CA PRO A 74 15.15 -6.90 3.32
C PRO A 74 15.11 -8.04 4.36
N GLY A 75 15.66 -7.80 5.56
CA GLY A 75 15.62 -8.71 6.70
C GLY A 75 14.43 -8.51 7.64
N ASP A 76 13.57 -7.54 7.37
CA ASP A 76 12.38 -7.26 8.18
C ASP A 76 11.28 -8.32 7.96
N GLY A 77 10.71 -8.80 9.08
CA GLY A 77 9.58 -9.74 9.06
C GLY A 77 8.32 -9.15 8.45
N GLY A 78 8.19 -7.83 8.44
CA GLY A 78 7.10 -7.11 7.80
C GLY A 78 6.12 -6.45 8.76
N GLY A 79 5.01 -5.96 8.21
CA GLY A 79 3.95 -5.31 8.97
C GLY A 79 2.80 -4.82 8.10
N GLN A 80 1.99 -3.94 8.67
CA GLN A 80 0.73 -3.48 8.09
C GLN A 80 0.66 -1.95 8.07
N TYR A 81 0.20 -1.36 6.98
CA TYR A 81 -0.28 0.01 6.91
C TYR A 81 -1.76 0.01 6.57
N ASP A 82 -2.57 0.81 7.24
CA ASP A 82 -3.98 0.93 6.90
C ASP A 82 -4.52 2.32 7.25
N SER A 83 -5.57 2.75 6.58
CA SER A 83 -6.12 4.11 6.75
C SER A 83 -6.97 4.30 8.01
N SER A 84 -7.21 3.22 8.76
CA SER A 84 -8.08 3.19 9.94
C SER A 84 -7.37 2.68 11.21
N GLY A 85 -6.12 2.27 11.09
CA GLY A 85 -5.29 1.73 12.14
C GLY A 85 -4.51 2.82 12.85
N GLY A 86 -3.42 2.43 13.49
CA GLY A 86 -2.59 3.34 14.28
C GLY A 86 -3.30 3.92 15.51
N GLU A 87 -2.59 4.79 16.23
CA GLU A 87 -3.10 5.44 17.43
C GLU A 87 -4.30 6.34 17.10
N GLY A 88 -5.43 6.12 17.79
CA GLY A 88 -6.66 6.88 17.58
C GLY A 88 -7.44 6.56 16.31
N GLY A 89 -7.05 5.52 15.56
CA GLY A 89 -7.74 5.08 14.34
C GLY A 89 -7.59 6.05 13.16
N LEU A 90 -6.49 6.82 13.14
CA LEU A 90 -6.22 7.85 12.14
C LEU A 90 -5.37 7.36 10.97
N GLY A 91 -5.10 6.06 10.94
CA GLY A 91 -4.28 5.41 9.95
C GLY A 91 -2.77 5.52 10.22
N ASN A 92 -2.02 4.68 9.53
CA ASN A 92 -0.57 4.60 9.57
C ASN A 92 -0.09 4.41 8.12
N PRO A 93 0.26 5.46 7.36
CA PRO A 93 0.48 6.85 7.78
C PRO A 93 -0.81 7.56 8.19
N ARG A 94 -0.68 8.52 9.12
CA ARG A 94 -1.81 9.33 9.59
C ARG A 94 -2.47 10.09 8.43
N ASP A 95 -3.80 10.09 8.42
CA ASP A 95 -4.67 10.75 7.43
C ASP A 95 -4.43 10.26 5.98
N SER A 96 -3.82 9.09 5.83
CA SER A 96 -3.58 8.46 4.53
C SER A 96 -4.89 7.98 3.89
N VAL A 97 -5.02 8.22 2.59
CA VAL A 97 -6.17 7.77 1.79
C VAL A 97 -5.70 7.20 0.47
N CYS A 98 -6.35 6.13 0.01
CA CYS A 98 -6.27 5.70 -1.38
C CYS A 98 -7.35 6.43 -2.18
N LEU A 99 -6.96 7.16 -3.23
CA LEU A 99 -7.91 7.91 -4.05
C LEU A 99 -9.03 7.00 -4.58
N GLY A 100 -10.28 7.43 -4.34
CA GLY A 100 -11.47 6.68 -4.73
C GLY A 100 -11.91 5.59 -3.75
N TYR A 101 -11.15 5.33 -2.67
CA TYR A 101 -11.47 4.31 -1.67
C TYR A 101 -11.59 4.92 -0.27
N ASN A 102 -12.53 4.39 0.52
CA ASN A 102 -12.75 4.84 1.90
C ASN A 102 -11.72 4.25 2.86
N HIS A 103 -11.31 3.01 2.60
CA HIS A 103 -10.36 2.30 3.43
C HIS A 103 -9.36 1.56 2.57
N TYR A 104 -8.12 1.48 3.03
CA TYR A 104 -7.14 0.54 2.52
C TYR A 104 -6.42 -0.16 3.67
N VAL A 105 -5.95 -1.36 3.39
CA VAL A 105 -4.99 -2.13 4.20
C VAL A 105 -3.88 -2.60 3.27
N GLU A 106 -2.64 -2.42 3.65
CA GLU A 106 -1.41 -2.80 2.98
C GLU A 106 -0.61 -3.70 3.92
N LEU A 107 -0.28 -4.91 3.48
CA LEU A 107 0.58 -5.88 4.16
C LEU A 107 1.87 -6.02 3.36
N ILE A 108 3.01 -5.98 4.05
CA ILE A 108 4.34 -6.03 3.41
C ILE A 108 5.23 -6.95 4.23
N GLU A 109 5.83 -7.97 3.61
CA GLU A 109 6.68 -8.97 4.28
C GLU A 109 8.04 -9.11 3.56
N PRO A 110 9.02 -8.22 3.81
CA PRO A 110 10.29 -8.21 3.09
C PRO A 110 11.11 -9.50 3.22
N ALA A 111 11.20 -10.07 4.42
CA ALA A 111 11.96 -11.30 4.70
C ALA A 111 11.14 -12.59 4.55
N GLY A 112 9.84 -12.47 4.25
CA GLY A 112 8.97 -13.63 4.04
C GLY A 112 9.53 -14.55 2.95
N ARG A 113 9.29 -15.87 3.07
CA ARG A 113 9.76 -16.86 2.10
C ARG A 113 9.36 -16.51 0.66
N GLU A 114 8.17 -15.94 0.50
CA GLU A 114 7.61 -15.52 -0.79
C GLU A 114 7.66 -14.00 -1.00
N ARG A 115 8.25 -13.26 -0.04
CA ARG A 115 8.35 -11.79 0.00
C ARG A 115 7.05 -11.13 -0.44
N VAL A 116 6.03 -11.25 0.40
CA VAL A 116 4.64 -11.03 -0.01
C VAL A 116 4.24 -9.58 0.16
N PHE A 117 3.34 -9.15 -0.71
CA PHE A 117 2.55 -7.96 -0.53
C PHE A 117 1.07 -8.22 -0.78
N GLY A 118 0.23 -7.55 0.01
CA GLY A 118 -1.19 -7.53 -0.18
C GLY A 118 -1.77 -6.14 0.08
N VAL A 119 -2.53 -5.59 -0.88
CA VAL A 119 -3.34 -4.40 -0.65
C VAL A 119 -4.80 -4.72 -0.85
N ALA A 120 -5.64 -4.41 0.14
CA ALA A 120 -7.09 -4.45 0.03
C ALA A 120 -7.64 -3.02 0.14
N MET A 121 -8.46 -2.62 -0.83
CA MET A 121 -9.10 -1.31 -0.86
C MET A 121 -10.63 -1.47 -0.91
N ILE A 122 -11.34 -0.66 -0.14
CA ILE A 122 -12.81 -0.72 0.00
C ILE A 122 -13.43 0.56 -0.57
N LEU A 123 -14.29 0.40 -1.57
CA LEU A 123 -14.98 1.51 -2.23
C LEU A 123 -16.12 2.06 -1.35
N PRO A 124 -16.54 3.33 -1.57
CA PRO A 124 -17.76 3.86 -0.97
C PRO A 124 -18.95 2.95 -1.24
N THR A 125 -19.80 2.76 -0.23
CA THR A 125 -21.05 1.98 -0.34
C THR A 125 -22.13 2.69 -1.15
N ALA A 126 -21.98 3.99 -1.41
CA ALA A 126 -22.88 4.76 -2.26
C ALA A 126 -22.44 4.70 -3.74
N PRO A 127 -23.38 4.72 -4.70
CA PRO A 127 -23.07 4.80 -6.12
C PRO A 127 -22.56 6.22 -6.44
N SER A 128 -21.31 6.50 -6.11
CA SER A 128 -20.64 7.69 -6.62
C SER A 128 -20.26 7.43 -8.07
N LEU A 129 -20.92 8.15 -8.98
CA LEU A 129 -20.57 8.26 -10.39
C LEU A 129 -19.10 8.68 -10.53
N TRP A 130 -18.17 7.74 -10.63
CA TRP A 130 -16.79 8.04 -11.01
C TRP A 130 -16.30 7.06 -12.07
N THR A 131 -16.07 7.65 -13.23
CA THR A 131 -15.42 7.13 -14.42
C THR A 131 -14.03 6.59 -14.11
N HIS A 132 -13.72 5.43 -14.69
CA HIS A 132 -12.43 4.74 -14.71
C HIS A 132 -11.20 5.65 -14.60
N TRP A 133 -10.38 5.44 -13.57
CA TRP A 133 -8.91 5.63 -13.59
C TRP A 133 -8.31 4.62 -12.59
N ASP A 134 -7.75 3.51 -13.07
CA ASP A 134 -6.36 3.27 -13.54
C ASP A 134 -5.43 2.82 -12.40
N ALA A 135 -5.70 1.61 -11.90
CA ALA A 135 -4.67 0.76 -11.32
C ALA A 135 -3.89 0.10 -12.48
N ARG A 136 -3.18 0.90 -13.27
CA ARG A 136 -2.16 0.37 -14.19
C ARG A 136 -0.90 0.13 -13.39
N LEU A 137 -0.73 -1.11 -12.96
CA LEU A 137 0.59 -1.68 -12.74
C LEU A 137 1.34 -1.72 -14.07
#